data_AF-S6G8J2-F1
#
_entry.id   AF-S6G8J2-F1
#
_cell.length_a   1.000
_cell.length_b   1.000
_cell.length_c   1.000
_cell.angle_alpha   90.00
_cell.angle_beta   90.00
_cell.angle_gamma   90.00
#
_symmetry.space_group_name_H-M   'P 1'
#
loop_
_entity.id
_entity.type
_entity.pdbx_description
1 polymer ?
#
loop_
_entity_poly.entity_id
_entity_poly.type
_entity_poly.pdbx_seq_one_letter_code
_entity_poly.pdbx_strand_id
1 'polypeptide(L)'
;EDEADTVYLLAKELAYDVVTGQTDNLAAALAKTSGNDIVQFAKAVGVSHPTIDGKVCSGTHAKGTDNDATTFSTVLTSTANTAQCSGLSTAKTKKFSDFAEAVKLQDGTHWPTGSYSNSNTPTLNEQNSNAKAVAKDLVQELTPEEKTIVAGLLAKTIEGGEVVEIRAVSSTSVMVNACYDLLSEGLGVIPYACVGLGGNFVGVVDGHITPKLACGFWRQGKA
;
A
#
# COMPACT_ATOMS: atom_id res chain seq x y z
N GLU A 1 20.46 -7.55 7.88
CA GLU A 1 19.87 -6.50 8.75
C GLU A 1 19.34 -5.33 7.91
N ASP A 2 19.94 -4.97 6.78
CA ASP A 2 19.53 -3.77 6.01
C ASP A 2 18.23 -3.87 5.18
N GLU A 3 17.72 -5.06 4.88
CA GLU A 3 16.53 -5.23 4.01
C GLU A 3 15.21 -4.95 4.74
N ALA A 4 15.12 -5.29 6.04
CA ALA A 4 13.90 -5.07 6.81
C ALA A 4 13.68 -3.58 7.13
N ASP A 5 14.76 -2.86 7.46
CA ASP A 5 14.70 -1.43 7.80
C ASP A 5 14.34 -0.56 6.57
N THR A 6 14.83 -0.94 5.38
CA THR A 6 14.49 -0.25 4.13
C THR A 6 13.04 -0.49 3.71
N VAL A 7 12.51 -1.71 3.92
CA VAL A 7 11.11 -2.05 3.64
C VAL A 7 10.15 -1.35 4.60
N TYR A 8 10.49 -1.27 5.89
CA TYR A 8 9.67 -0.60 6.90
C TYR A 8 9.54 0.92 6.65
N LEU A 9 10.64 1.58 6.25
CA LEU A 9 10.60 3.01 5.93
C LEU A 9 9.75 3.29 4.68
N LEU A 10 9.87 2.45 3.65
CA LEU A 10 9.12 2.61 2.39
C LEU A 10 7.62 2.60 2.63
N ALA A 11 7.12 1.68 3.44
CA ALA A 11 5.69 1.49 3.64
C ALA A 11 5.05 2.61 4.48
N LYS A 12 5.79 3.13 5.46
CA LYS A 12 5.39 4.31 6.23
C LYS A 12 5.35 5.57 5.38
N GLU A 13 6.31 5.74 4.47
CA GLU A 13 6.32 6.84 3.50
C GLU A 13 5.12 6.75 2.55
N LEU A 14 4.84 5.56 2.00
CA LEU A 14 3.68 5.32 1.14
C LEU A 14 2.35 5.67 1.82
N ALA A 15 2.17 5.23 3.07
CA ALA A 15 0.98 5.53 3.85
C ALA A 15 0.83 7.04 4.11
N TYR A 16 1.94 7.72 4.43
CA TYR A 16 1.96 9.16 4.64
C TYR A 16 1.64 9.94 3.37
N ASP A 17 2.19 9.56 2.23
CA ASP A 17 1.98 10.23 0.95
C ASP A 17 0.52 10.11 0.47
N VAL A 18 -0.13 8.97 0.69
CA VAL A 18 -1.56 8.78 0.40
C VAL A 18 -2.42 9.76 1.21
N VAL A 19 -2.17 9.88 2.52
CA VAL A 19 -2.96 10.72 3.42
C VAL A 19 -2.70 12.20 3.16
N THR A 20 -1.45 12.58 2.91
CA THR A 20 -1.07 13.98 2.64
C THR A 20 -1.31 14.42 1.20
N GLY A 21 -1.62 13.48 0.30
CA GLY A 21 -1.91 13.74 -1.10
C GLY A 21 -0.68 14.05 -1.96
N GLN A 22 0.50 13.60 -1.55
CA GLN A 22 1.75 13.78 -2.31
C GLN A 22 1.80 12.80 -3.49
N THR A 23 1.04 13.09 -4.54
CA THR A 23 0.84 12.18 -5.69
C THR A 23 2.15 11.78 -6.37
N ASP A 24 3.10 12.72 -6.53
CA ASP A 24 4.38 12.43 -7.22
C ASP A 24 5.31 11.55 -6.39
N ASN A 25 5.40 11.79 -5.07
CA ASN A 25 6.19 10.97 -4.15
C ASN A 25 5.59 9.57 -4.03
N LEU A 26 4.25 9.48 -3.88
CA LEU A 26 3.52 8.23 -3.89
C LEU A 26 3.77 7.44 -5.18
N ALA A 27 3.69 8.09 -6.35
CA ALA A 27 3.95 7.44 -7.62
C ALA A 27 5.39 6.92 -7.73
N ALA A 28 6.38 7.69 -7.25
CA ALA A 28 7.77 7.30 -7.24
C ALA A 28 8.05 6.12 -6.30
N ALA A 29 7.41 6.08 -5.13
CA ALA A 29 7.52 4.99 -4.18
C ALA A 29 6.80 3.73 -4.69
N LEU A 30 5.57 3.84 -5.19
CA LEU A 30 4.85 2.73 -5.83
C LEU A 30 5.61 2.15 -7.02
N ALA A 31 6.31 2.99 -7.79
CA ALA A 31 7.12 2.52 -8.90
C ALA A 31 8.31 1.64 -8.46
N LYS A 32 8.76 1.76 -7.20
CA LYS A 32 9.79 0.89 -6.60
C LYS A 32 9.21 -0.36 -5.94
N THR A 33 7.91 -0.36 -5.64
CA THR A 33 7.20 -1.52 -5.10
C THR A 33 7.08 -2.62 -6.15
N SER A 34 7.29 -3.87 -5.75
CA SER A 34 7.21 -5.00 -6.67
C SER A 34 5.77 -5.20 -7.16
N GLY A 35 5.61 -5.68 -8.41
CA GLY A 35 4.28 -5.99 -8.94
C GLY A 35 3.55 -7.05 -8.13
N ASN A 36 4.27 -7.96 -7.46
CA ASN A 36 3.68 -8.95 -6.56
C ASN A 36 3.01 -8.28 -5.34
N ASP A 37 3.67 -7.31 -4.71
CA ASP A 37 3.11 -6.63 -3.54
C ASP A 37 1.90 -5.78 -3.92
N ILE A 38 1.92 -5.18 -5.12
CA ILE A 38 0.77 -4.46 -5.67
C ILE A 38 -0.42 -5.39 -5.92
N VAL A 39 -0.19 -6.61 -6.39
CA VAL A 39 -1.25 -7.62 -6.55
C VAL A 39 -1.85 -8.01 -5.19
N GLN A 40 -1.01 -8.23 -4.17
CA GLN A 40 -1.51 -8.51 -2.81
C GLN A 40 -2.30 -7.34 -2.23
N PHE A 41 -1.81 -6.12 -2.43
CA PHE A 41 -2.49 -4.90 -2.04
C PHE A 41 -3.86 -4.77 -2.72
N ALA A 42 -3.92 -4.92 -4.05
CA ALA A 42 -5.18 -4.87 -4.81
C ALA A 42 -6.18 -5.93 -4.32
N LYS A 43 -5.72 -7.15 -4.06
CA LYS A 43 -6.54 -8.23 -3.52
C LYS A 43 -7.08 -7.89 -2.12
N ALA A 44 -6.24 -7.35 -1.24
CA ALA A 44 -6.65 -6.96 0.11
C ALA A 44 -7.72 -5.84 0.08
N VAL A 45 -7.57 -4.87 -0.82
CA VAL A 45 -8.56 -3.80 -1.06
C VAL A 45 -9.85 -4.39 -1.61
N GLY A 46 -9.79 -5.26 -2.62
CA GLY A 46 -10.96 -5.91 -3.22
C GLY A 46 -11.79 -6.74 -2.23
N VAL A 47 -11.13 -7.47 -1.32
CA VAL A 47 -11.81 -8.27 -0.29
C VAL A 47 -12.40 -7.40 0.83
N SER A 48 -11.64 -6.42 1.31
CA SER A 48 -12.00 -5.68 2.53
C SER A 48 -12.85 -4.44 2.24
N HIS A 49 -12.63 -3.79 1.10
CA HIS A 49 -13.26 -2.53 0.72
C HIS A 49 -13.63 -2.49 -0.78
N PRO A 50 -14.66 -3.26 -1.22
CA PRO A 50 -15.06 -3.34 -2.62
C PRO A 50 -15.43 -1.99 -3.26
N THR A 51 -15.90 -1.04 -2.45
CA THR A 51 -16.21 0.33 -2.91
C THR A 51 -14.95 1.09 -3.30
N ILE A 52 -13.84 0.91 -2.56
CA ILE A 52 -12.54 1.52 -2.85
C ILE A 52 -11.91 0.84 -4.07
N ASP A 53 -11.99 -0.49 -4.14
CA ASP A 53 -11.55 -1.30 -5.27
C ASP A 53 -12.17 -0.84 -6.60
N GLY A 54 -13.45 -0.46 -6.58
CA GLY A 54 -14.16 0.09 -7.74
C GLY A 54 -13.83 1.55 -8.10
N LYS A 55 -12.98 2.24 -7.33
CA LYS A 55 -12.52 3.61 -7.62
C LYS A 55 -11.14 3.62 -8.26
N VAL A 56 -10.25 2.72 -7.83
CA VAL A 56 -8.85 2.68 -8.28
C VAL A 56 -8.71 1.89 -9.59
N CYS A 57 -7.90 2.40 -10.53
CA CYS A 57 -7.74 1.86 -11.88
C CYS A 57 -9.07 1.72 -12.66
N SER A 58 -10.09 2.48 -12.26
CA SER A 58 -11.42 2.42 -12.86
C SER A 58 -11.67 3.56 -13.84
N GLY A 59 -10.70 4.47 -14.02
CA GLY A 59 -10.87 5.74 -14.72
C GLY A 59 -10.53 5.71 -16.22
N THR A 60 -10.53 6.92 -16.79
CA THR A 60 -10.36 7.19 -18.23
C THR A 60 -9.28 8.23 -18.51
N HIS A 61 -8.41 8.52 -17.54
CA HIS A 61 -7.50 9.67 -17.62
C HIS A 61 -6.07 9.28 -18.04
N ALA A 62 -5.77 7.99 -18.20
CA ALA A 62 -4.43 7.49 -18.52
C ALA A 62 -4.41 6.67 -19.82
N LYS A 63 -5.29 6.94 -20.79
CA LYS A 63 -5.47 6.07 -21.98
C LYS A 63 -4.31 6.07 -22.98
N GLY A 64 -3.33 6.95 -22.84
CA GLY A 64 -2.34 7.19 -23.90
C GLY A 64 -3.03 7.77 -25.13
N THR A 65 -2.79 7.17 -26.31
CA THR A 65 -3.50 7.54 -27.56
C THR A 65 -4.68 6.61 -27.89
N ASP A 66 -4.92 5.58 -27.07
CA ASP A 66 -6.07 4.69 -27.20
C ASP A 66 -7.36 5.38 -26.75
N ASN A 67 -8.45 5.16 -27.47
CA ASN A 67 -9.77 5.66 -27.11
C ASN A 67 -10.82 4.55 -26.91
N ASP A 68 -10.50 3.31 -27.25
CA ASP A 68 -11.46 2.21 -27.39
C ASP A 68 -11.31 1.12 -26.32
N ALA A 69 -10.25 1.17 -25.51
CA ALA A 69 -9.98 0.16 -24.50
C ALA A 69 -11.16 -0.07 -23.56
N THR A 70 -11.60 -1.32 -23.37
CA THR A 70 -12.68 -1.68 -22.44
C THR A 70 -12.26 -2.78 -21.47
N THR A 71 -11.15 -3.45 -21.75
CA THR A 71 -10.68 -4.60 -20.98
C THR A 71 -9.19 -4.51 -20.67
N PHE A 72 -8.84 -4.91 -19.45
CA PHE A 72 -7.46 -5.14 -19.08
C PHE A 72 -6.95 -6.45 -19.67
N SER A 73 -5.73 -6.46 -20.20
CA SER A 73 -5.15 -7.64 -20.83
C SER A 73 -3.64 -7.49 -21.01
N THR A 74 -2.92 -8.61 -20.94
CA THR A 74 -1.51 -8.68 -21.38
C THR A 74 -1.36 -8.83 -22.89
N VAL A 75 -2.43 -9.23 -23.59
CA VAL A 75 -2.46 -9.43 -25.05
C VAL A 75 -2.99 -8.16 -25.72
N LEU A 76 -2.08 -7.27 -26.13
CA LEU A 76 -2.38 -5.95 -26.70
C LEU A 76 -2.45 -5.96 -28.24
N THR A 77 -3.22 -6.90 -28.79
CA THR A 77 -3.43 -7.08 -30.24
C THR A 77 -4.71 -6.43 -30.77
N SER A 78 -5.43 -5.66 -29.94
CA SER A 78 -6.67 -4.97 -30.30
C SER A 78 -6.80 -3.70 -29.46
N THR A 79 -7.34 -2.62 -30.04
CA THR A 79 -7.63 -1.35 -29.33
C THR A 79 -8.67 -1.50 -28.22
N ALA A 80 -9.35 -2.63 -28.11
CA ALA A 80 -10.20 -2.94 -26.94
C ALA A 80 -9.40 -3.30 -25.69
N ASN A 81 -8.10 -3.62 -25.81
CA ASN A 81 -7.26 -4.15 -24.74
C ASN A 81 -6.21 -3.14 -24.27
N THR A 82 -6.04 -3.04 -22.96
CA THR A 82 -5.02 -2.19 -22.34
C THR A 82 -4.35 -2.87 -21.14
N ALA A 83 -3.07 -2.57 -20.90
CA ALA A 83 -2.34 -2.93 -19.70
C ALA A 83 -2.10 -1.68 -18.82
N GLN A 84 -2.92 -0.64 -19.02
CA GLN A 84 -2.78 0.66 -18.39
C GLN A 84 -3.90 0.92 -17.38
N CYS A 85 -3.54 1.04 -16.10
CA CYS A 85 -4.44 1.46 -15.03
C CYS A 85 -5.11 2.80 -15.40
N SER A 86 -6.44 2.88 -15.22
CA SER A 86 -7.26 4.04 -15.60
C SER A 86 -7.11 4.47 -17.07
N GLY A 87 -6.72 3.53 -17.93
CA GLY A 87 -6.62 3.68 -19.38
C GLY A 87 -7.85 3.20 -20.16
N LEU A 88 -9.02 3.10 -19.51
CA LEU A 88 -10.25 2.60 -20.13
C LEU A 88 -10.98 3.72 -20.90
N SER A 89 -11.82 3.33 -21.86
CA SER A 89 -12.71 4.22 -22.61
C SER A 89 -13.84 4.75 -21.73
N THR A 90 -14.37 3.91 -20.83
CA THR A 90 -15.50 4.18 -19.94
C THR A 90 -15.16 3.94 -18.48
N ALA A 91 -15.40 4.93 -17.63
CA ALA A 91 -15.09 4.88 -16.20
C ALA A 91 -15.98 3.89 -15.42
N LYS A 92 -15.48 3.38 -14.29
CA LYS A 92 -16.20 2.55 -13.30
C LYS A 92 -16.75 1.22 -13.85
N THR A 93 -16.13 0.71 -14.92
CA THR A 93 -16.48 -0.57 -15.56
C THR A 93 -15.59 -1.73 -15.09
N LYS A 94 -14.43 -1.42 -14.52
CA LYS A 94 -13.45 -2.36 -13.97
C LYS A 94 -12.96 -1.85 -12.62
N LYS A 95 -12.33 -2.75 -11.89
CA LYS A 95 -11.80 -2.50 -10.55
C LYS A 95 -10.29 -2.63 -10.49
N PHE A 96 -9.71 -2.23 -9.36
CA PHE A 96 -8.28 -2.36 -9.13
C PHE A 96 -7.81 -3.82 -9.09
N SER A 97 -8.58 -4.70 -8.47
CA SER A 97 -8.30 -6.14 -8.50
C SER A 97 -8.32 -6.71 -9.92
N ASP A 98 -9.26 -6.26 -10.76
CA ASP A 98 -9.35 -6.70 -12.17
C ASP A 98 -8.09 -6.30 -12.95
N PHE A 99 -7.60 -5.08 -12.72
CA PHE A 99 -6.36 -4.60 -13.32
C PHE A 99 -5.16 -5.45 -12.87
N ALA A 100 -4.99 -5.64 -11.56
CA ALA A 100 -3.85 -6.35 -11.01
C ALA A 100 -3.79 -7.82 -11.51
N GLU A 101 -4.95 -8.50 -11.56
CA GLU A 101 -5.04 -9.88 -12.01
C GLU A 101 -4.90 -10.03 -13.53
N ALA A 102 -5.66 -9.25 -14.32
CA ALA A 102 -5.70 -9.40 -15.77
C ALA A 102 -4.39 -8.98 -16.45
N VAL A 103 -3.66 -8.04 -15.86
CA VAL A 103 -2.38 -7.53 -16.37
C VAL A 103 -1.18 -8.31 -15.83
N LYS A 104 -1.39 -9.21 -14.86
CA LYS A 104 -0.35 -10.07 -14.26
C LYS A 104 0.87 -9.27 -13.80
N LEU A 105 0.67 -8.29 -12.92
CA LEU A 105 1.75 -7.38 -12.50
C LEU A 105 2.94 -8.12 -11.87
N GLN A 106 2.71 -9.32 -11.31
CA GLN A 106 3.75 -10.20 -10.78
C GLN A 106 4.80 -10.63 -11.82
N ASP A 107 4.47 -10.62 -13.12
CA ASP A 107 5.39 -10.98 -14.20
C ASP A 107 6.41 -9.85 -14.49
N GLY A 108 6.27 -8.68 -13.86
CA GLY A 108 7.19 -7.54 -13.97
C GLY A 108 7.20 -6.84 -15.34
N THR A 109 6.39 -7.30 -16.29
CA THR A 109 6.39 -6.80 -17.67
C THR A 109 5.56 -5.53 -17.85
N HIS A 110 4.49 -5.38 -17.07
CA HIS A 110 3.51 -4.28 -17.17
C HIS A 110 3.48 -3.39 -15.92
N TRP A 111 4.50 -3.51 -15.06
CA TRP A 111 4.66 -2.70 -13.85
C TRP A 111 6.11 -2.21 -13.74
N PRO A 112 6.38 -0.95 -13.37
CA PRO A 112 5.43 0.13 -13.06
C PRO A 112 4.94 0.92 -14.29
N THR A 113 5.38 0.54 -15.48
CA THR A 113 5.01 1.19 -16.75
C THR A 113 3.93 0.40 -17.46
N GLY A 114 2.83 1.06 -17.81
CA GLY A 114 1.75 0.45 -18.56
C GLY A 114 1.94 0.55 -20.07
N SER A 115 1.07 -0.15 -20.78
CA SER A 115 1.01 -0.15 -22.24
C SER A 115 -0.43 -0.23 -22.71
N TYR A 116 -0.66 0.17 -23.95
CA TYR A 116 -1.95 0.10 -24.62
C TYR A 116 -1.77 -0.45 -26.04
N SER A 117 -2.86 -0.78 -26.73
CA SER A 117 -2.80 -1.20 -28.13
C SER A 117 -3.15 -0.03 -29.03
N ASN A 118 -2.27 0.31 -29.97
CA ASN A 118 -2.62 1.21 -31.07
C ASN A 118 -2.56 0.41 -32.36
N SER A 119 -3.71 0.12 -32.98
CA SER A 119 -3.77 -0.59 -34.26
C SER A 119 -3.08 -1.97 -34.21
N ASN A 120 -3.33 -2.75 -33.15
CA ASN A 120 -2.88 -4.13 -32.93
C ASN A 120 -1.41 -4.31 -32.55
N THR A 121 -0.67 -3.23 -32.27
CA THR A 121 0.68 -3.29 -31.72
C THR A 121 0.71 -2.73 -30.28
N PRO A 122 1.41 -3.41 -29.35
CA PRO A 122 1.64 -2.87 -28.01
C PRO A 122 2.48 -1.58 -28.09
N THR A 123 1.98 -0.51 -27.50
CA THR A 123 2.69 0.76 -27.35
C THR A 123 2.87 1.03 -25.86
N LEU A 124 4.12 1.24 -25.44
CA LEU A 124 4.42 1.62 -24.05
C LEU A 124 3.99 3.07 -23.79
N ASN A 125 3.40 3.31 -22.63
CA ASN A 125 3.19 4.67 -22.14
C ASN A 125 4.48 5.26 -21.56
N GLU A 126 4.38 6.50 -21.08
CA GLU A 126 5.45 7.13 -20.31
C GLU A 126 5.93 6.27 -19.15
N GLN A 127 7.18 6.47 -18.77
CA GLN A 127 7.79 5.78 -17.63
C GLN A 127 6.95 5.96 -16.36
N ASN A 128 6.74 4.84 -15.66
CA ASN A 128 5.97 4.72 -14.41
C ASN A 128 4.49 5.07 -14.56
N SER A 129 3.94 5.03 -15.78
CA SER A 129 2.54 5.39 -16.07
C SER A 129 1.49 4.63 -15.27
N ASN A 130 1.70 3.35 -14.96
CA ASN A 130 0.77 2.61 -14.09
C ASN A 130 0.87 3.07 -12.64
N ALA A 131 2.10 3.23 -12.12
CA ALA A 131 2.29 3.72 -10.75
C ALA A 131 1.74 5.15 -10.56
N LYS A 132 1.91 6.03 -11.55
CA LYS A 132 1.32 7.38 -11.58
C LYS A 132 -0.21 7.34 -11.57
N ALA A 133 -0.82 6.47 -12.38
CA ALA A 133 -2.27 6.33 -12.45
C ALA A 133 -2.85 5.81 -11.11
N VAL A 134 -2.23 4.77 -10.53
CA VAL A 134 -2.62 4.26 -9.19
C VAL A 134 -2.50 5.35 -8.14
N ALA A 135 -1.35 6.05 -8.08
CA ALA A 135 -1.14 7.13 -7.11
C ALA A 135 -2.20 8.24 -7.25
N LYS A 136 -2.52 8.63 -8.49
CA LYS A 136 -3.53 9.64 -8.78
C LYS A 136 -4.90 9.19 -8.30
N ASP A 137 -5.31 7.96 -8.58
CA ASP A 137 -6.60 7.43 -8.13
C ASP A 137 -6.69 7.38 -6.60
N LEU A 138 -5.62 6.91 -5.93
CA LEU A 138 -5.55 6.86 -4.47
C LEU A 138 -5.66 8.24 -3.82
N VAL A 139 -5.13 9.27 -4.46
CA VAL A 139 -5.13 10.63 -3.91
C VAL A 139 -6.36 11.45 -4.33
N GLN A 140 -6.91 11.25 -5.53
CA GLN A 140 -7.94 12.12 -6.08
C GLN A 140 -9.34 11.53 -6.03
N GLU A 141 -9.48 10.21 -6.15
CA GLU A 141 -10.80 9.55 -6.21
C GLU A 141 -11.30 9.09 -4.82
N LEU A 142 -10.39 9.03 -3.84
CA LEU A 142 -10.69 8.61 -2.47
C LEU A 142 -11.00 9.79 -1.55
N THR A 143 -11.95 9.57 -0.66
CA THR A 143 -12.23 10.46 0.48
C THR A 143 -11.10 10.39 1.52
N PRO A 144 -10.97 11.38 2.42
CA PRO A 144 -9.97 11.33 3.49
C PRO A 144 -10.02 10.04 4.33
N GLU A 145 -11.20 9.54 4.64
CA GLU A 145 -11.40 8.30 5.41
C GLU A 145 -10.92 7.07 4.63
N GLU A 146 -11.25 7.00 3.33
CA GLU A 146 -10.79 5.93 2.44
C GLU A 146 -9.28 5.96 2.25
N LYS A 147 -8.66 7.15 2.19
CA LYS A 147 -7.20 7.30 2.15
C LYS A 147 -6.54 6.73 3.38
N THR A 148 -7.07 6.99 4.57
CA THR A 148 -6.55 6.42 5.82
C THR A 148 -6.65 4.89 5.81
N ILE A 149 -7.75 4.33 5.32
CA ILE A 149 -7.94 2.89 5.17
C ILE A 149 -6.89 2.30 4.22
N VAL A 150 -6.73 2.89 3.04
CA VAL A 150 -5.77 2.42 2.03
C VAL A 150 -4.33 2.55 2.51
N ALA A 151 -3.98 3.66 3.16
CA ALA A 151 -2.66 3.85 3.76
C ALA A 151 -2.33 2.73 4.76
N GLY A 152 -3.30 2.36 5.62
CA GLY A 152 -3.14 1.25 6.54
C GLY A 152 -3.01 -0.12 5.85
N LEU A 153 -3.76 -0.35 4.77
CA LEU A 153 -3.64 -1.58 3.98
C LEU A 153 -2.30 -1.67 3.26
N LEU A 154 -1.83 -0.59 2.63
CA LEU A 154 -0.53 -0.50 1.97
C LEU A 154 0.59 -0.82 2.93
N ALA A 155 0.58 -0.20 4.11
CA ALA A 155 1.56 -0.48 5.17
C ALA A 155 1.57 -1.97 5.52
N LYS A 156 0.39 -2.55 5.78
CA LYS A 156 0.27 -3.97 6.13
C LYS A 156 0.75 -4.92 5.02
N THR A 157 0.47 -4.61 3.76
CA THR A 157 0.79 -5.50 2.63
C THR A 157 2.24 -5.39 2.17
N ILE A 158 2.84 -4.19 2.23
CA ILE A 158 4.18 -3.94 1.71
C ILE A 158 5.26 -4.18 2.77
N GLU A 159 4.94 -4.02 4.06
CA GLU A 159 5.88 -4.37 5.15
C GLU A 159 6.10 -5.88 5.32
N GLY A 160 5.45 -6.74 4.51
CA GLY A 160 5.51 -8.18 4.72
C GLY A 160 4.83 -8.62 6.02
N GLY A 161 3.83 -7.87 6.46
CA GLY A 161 2.95 -8.22 7.57
C GLY A 161 1.99 -9.36 7.20
N GLU A 162 2.52 -10.49 6.72
CA GLU A 162 1.83 -11.76 6.90
C GLU A 162 1.76 -12.01 8.40
N VAL A 163 0.69 -11.50 9.03
CA VAL A 163 0.14 -12.21 10.18
C VAL A 163 -0.30 -13.53 9.61
N VAL A 164 0.57 -14.55 9.71
CA VAL A 164 0.16 -15.93 9.55
C VAL A 164 -1.01 -16.07 10.50
N GLU A 165 -2.21 -16.21 9.94
CA GLU A 165 -3.42 -16.52 10.68
C GLU A 165 -3.24 -17.94 11.21
N ILE A 166 -2.50 -18.09 12.32
CA ILE A 166 -2.60 -19.30 13.13
C ILE A 166 -4.03 -19.29 13.63
N ARG A 167 -4.88 -20.10 12.98
CA ARG A 167 -6.19 -20.43 13.51
C ARG A 167 -5.97 -20.99 14.92
N ALA A 168 -6.36 -20.17 15.88
CA ALA A 168 -6.27 -20.31 17.33
C ALA A 168 -4.96 -19.85 17.99
N VAL A 169 -4.78 -18.53 18.19
CA VAL A 169 -4.31 -18.02 19.50
C VAL A 169 -5.03 -16.72 19.86
N SER A 170 -5.68 -16.74 21.02
CA SER A 170 -6.62 -15.74 21.56
C SER A 170 -5.96 -14.53 22.26
N SER A 171 -4.92 -13.90 21.70
CA SER A 171 -4.39 -12.63 22.23
C SER A 171 -3.53 -11.91 21.19
N THR A 172 -3.99 -10.76 20.69
CA THR A 172 -3.11 -9.78 20.03
C THR A 172 -2.67 -8.78 21.10
N SER A 173 -1.37 -8.65 21.33
CA SER A 173 -0.81 -7.60 22.16
C SER A 173 -0.27 -6.48 21.27
N VAL A 174 -0.48 -5.23 21.68
CA VAL A 174 0.08 -4.05 21.01
C VAL A 174 1.01 -3.37 21.99
N MET A 175 2.26 -3.12 21.60
CA MET A 175 3.24 -2.40 22.40
C MET A 175 3.64 -1.11 21.68
N VAL A 176 3.51 0.03 22.36
CA VAL A 176 3.99 1.32 21.89
C VAL A 176 5.16 1.72 22.79
N ASN A 177 6.33 1.94 22.20
CA ASN A 177 7.52 2.37 22.92
C ASN A 177 7.86 3.82 22.57
N ALA A 178 7.92 4.69 23.57
CA ALA A 178 8.37 6.06 23.44
C ALA A 178 9.74 6.20 24.12
N CYS A 179 10.78 6.46 23.34
CA CYS A 179 12.14 6.58 23.86
C CYS A 179 12.63 8.01 23.74
N TYR A 180 13.25 8.49 24.81
CA TYR A 180 13.86 9.81 24.89
C TYR A 180 15.36 9.66 25.12
N ASP A 181 16.15 10.35 24.30
CA ASP A 181 17.59 10.46 24.46
C ASP A 181 17.90 11.80 25.15
N LEU A 182 18.29 11.75 26.42
CA LEU A 182 18.62 12.97 27.17
C LEU A 182 20.07 13.34 26.88
N LEU A 183 20.28 14.24 25.91
CA LEU A 183 21.58 14.87 25.69
C LEU A 183 21.84 15.87 26.82
N SER A 184 22.57 15.44 27.85
CA SER A 184 23.10 16.33 28.88
C SER A 184 24.53 16.70 28.51
N GLU A 185 24.77 17.95 28.10
CA GLU A 185 26.12 18.48 27.91
C GLU A 185 26.90 18.39 29.23
N GLY A 186 27.94 17.54 29.28
CA GLY A 186 28.92 17.54 30.38
C GLY A 186 29.24 16.20 31.07
N LEU A 187 28.59 15.07 30.74
CA LEU A 187 29.02 13.75 31.21
C LEU A 187 29.10 12.77 30.04
N GLY A 188 30.22 12.04 29.93
CA GLY A 188 30.50 11.05 28.88
C GLY A 188 29.67 9.78 28.91
N VAL A 189 28.42 9.83 29.38
CA VAL A 189 27.44 8.74 29.35
C VAL A 189 26.08 9.30 28.99
N ILE A 190 25.46 8.78 27.92
CA ILE A 190 24.12 9.18 27.46
C ILE A 190 23.10 8.21 28.07
N PRO A 191 22.30 8.62 29.07
CA PRO A 191 21.27 7.75 29.62
C PRO A 191 20.09 7.67 28.64
N TYR A 192 19.91 6.49 28.04
CA TYR A 192 18.75 6.16 27.23
C TYR A 192 17.58 5.75 28.14
N ALA A 193 16.41 6.37 27.98
CA ALA A 193 15.21 6.01 28.70
C ALA A 193 14.06 5.73 27.73
N CYS A 194 13.54 4.50 27.79
CA CYS A 194 12.34 4.12 27.07
C CYS A 194 11.18 3.92 28.04
N VAL A 195 10.04 4.50 27.69
CA VAL A 195 8.76 4.26 28.34
C VAL A 195 7.90 3.46 27.37
N GLY A 196 7.68 2.19 27.70
CA GLY A 196 6.80 1.30 26.92
C GLY A 196 5.43 1.20 27.56
N LEU A 197 4.38 1.50 26.79
CA LEU A 197 3.00 1.16 27.12
C LEU A 197 2.62 -0.12 26.35
N GLY A 198 2.42 -1.21 27.09
CA GLY A 198 1.97 -2.48 26.53
C GLY A 198 0.53 -2.78 26.97
N GLY A 199 -0.35 -3.02 26.00
CA GLY A 199 -1.70 -3.52 26.25
C GLY A 199 -1.82 -4.97 25.79
N ASN A 200 -2.42 -5.82 26.62
CA ASN A 200 -2.83 -7.17 26.20
C ASN A 200 -4.36 -7.21 26.03
N PHE A 201 -4.85 -7.53 24.84
CA PHE A 201 -6.27 -7.73 24.61
C PHE A 201 -6.60 -9.21 24.82
N VAL A 202 -7.17 -9.54 25.97
CA VAL A 202 -7.75 -10.86 26.22
C VAL A 202 -9.27 -10.73 26.09
N GLY A 203 -9.82 -11.33 25.04
CA GLY A 203 -11.25 -11.61 24.95
C GLY A 203 -11.89 -11.22 23.61
N VAL A 204 -12.09 -12.23 22.76
CA VAL A 204 -13.14 -12.26 21.73
C VAL A 204 -14.29 -13.06 22.33
N VAL A 205 -15.46 -12.42 22.54
CA VAL A 205 -16.82 -12.76 22.08
C VAL A 205 -17.74 -11.70 22.72
N ASP A 206 -18.57 -11.05 21.90
CA ASP A 206 -19.65 -10.11 22.29
C ASP A 206 -19.24 -8.76 22.91
N GLY A 207 -18.68 -7.86 22.09
CA GLY A 207 -18.85 -6.40 22.24
C GLY A 207 -18.25 -5.69 23.48
N HIS A 208 -17.60 -6.39 24.41
CA HIS A 208 -16.93 -5.77 25.56
C HIS A 208 -15.41 -5.90 25.46
N ILE A 209 -14.73 -4.76 25.25
CA ILE A 209 -13.27 -4.66 25.29
C ILE A 209 -12.87 -4.24 26.71
N THR A 210 -12.13 -5.09 27.42
CA THR A 210 -11.55 -4.74 28.74
C THR A 210 -10.03 -4.60 28.58
N PRO A 211 -9.48 -3.38 28.47
CA PRO A 211 -8.04 -3.20 28.31
C PRO A 211 -7.30 -3.51 29.63
N LYS A 212 -6.29 -4.38 29.57
CA LYS A 212 -5.31 -4.53 30.65
C LYS A 212 -4.01 -3.83 30.24
N LEU A 213 -3.69 -2.74 30.93
CA LEU A 213 -2.48 -1.94 30.72
C LEU A 213 -1.36 -2.46 31.63
N ALA A 214 -0.18 -2.69 31.04
CA ALA A 214 1.06 -2.90 31.77
C ALA A 214 2.04 -1.77 31.43
N CYS A 215 2.57 -1.12 32.46
CA CYS A 215 3.62 -0.10 32.32
C CYS A 215 4.94 -0.73 32.78
N GLY A 216 5.93 -0.78 31.89
CA GLY A 216 7.27 -1.27 32.19
C GLY A 216 8.30 -0.14 32.09
N PHE A 217 9.16 0.01 33.11
CA PHE A 217 10.29 0.93 33.07
C PHE A 217 11.57 0.10 32.96
N TRP A 218 12.29 0.22 31.84
CA TRP A 218 13.55 -0.48 31.62
C TRP A 218 14.71 0.52 31.62
N ARG A 219 15.71 0.28 32.46
CA ARG A 219 16.94 1.07 32.53
C ARG A 219 18.10 0.15 32.13
N GLN A 220 18.62 0.31 30.92
CA GLN A 220 19.87 -0.37 30.53
C GLN A 220 21.03 0.59 30.77
N GLY A 221 21.87 0.27 31.77
CA GLY A 221 23.19 0.87 31.87
C GLY A 221 24.10 0.19 30.87
N LYS A 222 24.53 0.89 29.82
CA LYS A 222 25.73 0.49 29.07
C LYS A 222 26.94 0.89 29.91
N ALA A 223 27.73 -0.09 30.32
CA ALA A 223 29.08 0.12 30.84
C ALA A 223 30.04 0.40 29.67
#